data_AF-A0A7C0VC82-F1
#
_entry.id   AF-A0A7C0VC82-F1
#
_cell.length_a   1.000
_cell.length_b   1.000
_cell.length_c   1.000
_cell.angle_alpha   90.00
_cell.angle_beta   90.00
_cell.angle_gamma   90.00
#
_symmetry.space_group_name_H-M   'P 1'
#
loop_
_entity.id
_entity.type
_entity.pdbx_description
1 polymer ?
#
loop_
_entity_poly.entity_id
_entity_poly.type
_entity_poly.pdbx_seq_one_letter_code
_entity_poly.pdbx_strand_id
1 'polypeptide(L)'
;FCIAHNGTLDREYLIRNLTERGLSPPPNMTDTELMGLGLHQNLKAGLGWAEGLRALNPYLNGSFSIVILTSKGELIAARDEKGFRPLCLGWQEETSSYIVASESCALDRLGAELIRDVQPGELLKISKDGVEEYRFAEAERHAYCPFEFTYFAHPSSYIEGVNVYYARKRMGHILAEKYPIDGDVVIPVPDSARPAALGYSEHSGIPFEEGLMKDRYRRKGSWRSFIEPEKREEVVLNITPIKKVIEGKRVILIDDSIVRGTSSKIIVKSKLKAAKEVSLLLTFPPIIYPCYAGIDFPTQEELLAYKVCKGKCSLEEINELVGKEVGVKTLGYNDVEGLSEGIGIPVDELCLSCTTGDYGCFKYKPKFRTREEMKG
;
A
#
# COMPACT_ATOMS: atom_id res chain seq x y z
N PHE A 1 -24.50 -1.45 -15.55
CA PHE A 1 -23.13 -0.94 -15.72
C PHE A 1 -22.18 -2.03 -15.25
N CYS A 2 -20.93 -2.02 -15.70
CA CYS A 2 -19.87 -2.88 -15.15
C CYS A 2 -18.98 -2.04 -14.24
N ILE A 3 -18.51 -2.58 -13.12
CA ILE A 3 -17.71 -1.87 -12.13
C ILE A 3 -16.43 -2.64 -11.81
N ALA A 4 -15.32 -1.91 -11.71
CA ALA A 4 -14.09 -2.39 -11.11
C ALA A 4 -13.72 -1.48 -9.94
N HIS A 5 -13.15 -2.06 -8.90
CA HIS A 5 -12.90 -1.42 -7.61
C HIS A 5 -11.53 -1.84 -7.09
N ASN A 6 -10.74 -0.85 -6.69
CA ASN A 6 -9.52 -1.03 -5.92
C ASN A 6 -9.71 -0.39 -4.55
N GLY A 7 -9.69 -1.19 -3.50
CA GLY A 7 -9.96 -0.74 -2.13
C GLY A 7 -10.61 -1.82 -1.29
N THR A 8 -11.17 -1.42 -0.17
CA THR A 8 -11.91 -2.29 0.73
C THR A 8 -12.95 -1.47 1.45
N LEU A 9 -14.20 -1.92 1.38
CA LEU A 9 -15.33 -1.32 2.08
C LEU A 9 -15.90 -2.28 3.13
N ASP A 10 -16.34 -1.70 4.24
CA ASP A 10 -17.00 -2.45 5.30
C ASP A 10 -18.37 -2.94 4.83
N ARG A 11 -18.43 -4.25 4.62
CA ARG A 11 -19.63 -4.96 4.14
C ARG A 11 -20.82 -4.78 5.07
N GLU A 12 -20.63 -4.63 6.38
CA GLU A 12 -21.76 -4.46 7.32
C GLU A 12 -22.55 -3.19 6.99
N TYR A 13 -21.87 -2.09 6.69
CA TYR A 13 -22.51 -0.82 6.34
C TYR A 13 -23.16 -0.86 4.95
N LEU A 14 -22.54 -1.53 3.98
CA LEU A 14 -23.13 -1.71 2.66
C LEU A 14 -24.39 -2.59 2.70
N ILE A 15 -24.37 -3.67 3.48
CA ILE A 15 -25.56 -4.52 3.69
C ILE A 15 -26.65 -3.71 4.37
N ARG A 16 -26.29 -2.93 5.40
CA ARG A 16 -27.24 -2.06 6.11
C ARG A 16 -27.96 -1.11 5.14
N ASN A 17 -27.23 -0.45 4.23
CA ASN A 17 -27.82 0.40 3.19
C ASN A 17 -28.92 -0.31 2.38
N LEU A 18 -28.65 -1.55 1.98
CA LEU A 18 -29.57 -2.36 1.18
C LEU A 18 -30.77 -2.83 2.02
N THR A 19 -30.54 -3.27 3.26
CA THR A 19 -31.62 -3.74 4.15
C THR A 19 -32.56 -2.63 4.58
N GLU A 20 -32.06 -1.41 4.80
CA GLU A 20 -32.90 -0.23 5.09
C GLU A 20 -33.84 0.11 3.92
N ARG A 21 -33.55 -0.41 2.72
CA ARG A 21 -34.37 -0.29 1.50
C ARG A 21 -35.23 -1.52 1.21
N GLY A 22 -35.29 -2.47 2.15
CA GLY A 22 -36.07 -3.70 2.01
C GLY A 22 -35.42 -4.77 1.12
N LEU A 23 -34.12 -4.66 0.82
CA LEU A 23 -33.38 -5.66 0.05
C LEU A 23 -32.62 -6.60 0.99
N SER A 24 -32.51 -7.88 0.60
CA SER A 24 -31.72 -8.88 1.32
C SER A 24 -30.61 -9.41 0.40
N PRO A 25 -29.40 -8.83 0.44
CA PRO A 25 -28.30 -9.27 -0.42
C PRO A 25 -27.78 -10.66 0.01
N PRO A 26 -27.37 -11.52 -0.93
CA PRO A 26 -26.70 -12.77 -0.59
C PRO A 26 -25.46 -12.57 0.29
N PRO A 27 -25.19 -13.48 1.24
CA PRO A 27 -24.13 -13.31 2.23
C PRO A 27 -22.71 -13.39 1.65
N ASN A 28 -22.54 -13.89 0.43
CA ASN A 28 -21.26 -14.09 -0.24
C ASN A 28 -20.90 -12.96 -1.23
N MET A 29 -21.73 -11.93 -1.37
CA MET A 29 -21.40 -10.80 -2.24
C MET A 29 -20.17 -10.05 -1.74
N THR A 30 -19.30 -9.71 -2.68
CA THR A 30 -18.16 -8.83 -2.49
C THR A 30 -18.61 -7.41 -2.13
N ASP A 31 -17.71 -6.63 -1.55
CA ASP A 31 -17.95 -5.22 -1.28
C ASP A 31 -18.20 -4.40 -2.57
N THR A 32 -17.53 -4.77 -3.66
CA THR A 32 -17.74 -4.20 -5.00
C THR A 32 -19.17 -4.42 -5.50
N GLU A 33 -19.70 -5.64 -5.36
CA GLU A 33 -21.06 -5.95 -5.75
C GLU A 33 -22.09 -5.25 -4.87
N LEU A 34 -21.87 -5.21 -3.55
CA LEU A 34 -22.77 -4.54 -2.61
C LEU A 34 -22.83 -3.02 -2.87
N MET A 35 -21.68 -2.37 -3.07
CA MET A 35 -21.60 -0.96 -3.47
C MET A 35 -22.28 -0.74 -4.82
N GLY A 36 -22.03 -1.62 -5.80
CA GLY A 36 -22.66 -1.55 -7.12
C GLY A 36 -24.19 -1.65 -7.05
N LEU A 37 -24.72 -2.56 -6.22
CA LEU A 37 -26.16 -2.67 -5.98
C LEU A 37 -26.73 -1.40 -5.33
N GLY A 38 -26.07 -0.87 -4.29
CA GLY A 38 -26.50 0.37 -3.62
C GLY A 38 -26.55 1.55 -4.60
N LEU A 39 -25.50 1.71 -5.41
CA LEU A 39 -25.44 2.75 -6.43
C LEU A 39 -26.51 2.53 -7.51
N HIS A 40 -26.73 1.30 -7.95
CA HIS A 40 -27.78 0.98 -8.91
C HIS A 40 -29.18 1.38 -8.41
N GLN A 41 -29.49 1.15 -7.13
CA GLN A 41 -30.76 1.58 -6.54
C GLN A 41 -30.92 3.11 -6.56
N ASN A 42 -29.86 3.84 -6.27
CA ASN A 42 -29.87 5.32 -6.34
C ASN A 42 -30.14 5.82 -7.76
N LEU A 43 -29.47 5.24 -8.76
CA LEU A 43 -29.68 5.59 -10.16
C LEU A 43 -31.10 5.24 -10.64
N LYS A 44 -31.63 4.09 -10.21
CA LYS A 44 -33.00 3.66 -10.52
C LYS A 44 -34.06 4.60 -9.93
N ALA A 45 -33.75 5.24 -8.80
CA ALA A 45 -34.58 6.27 -8.19
C ALA A 45 -34.48 7.64 -8.89
N GLY A 46 -33.74 7.75 -9.99
CA GLY A 46 -33.62 8.96 -10.81
C GLY A 46 -32.47 9.88 -10.43
N LEU A 47 -31.60 9.50 -9.49
CA LEU A 47 -30.41 10.28 -9.15
C LEU A 47 -29.36 10.18 -10.27
N GLY A 48 -28.62 11.27 -10.48
CA GLY A 48 -27.41 11.26 -11.30
C GLY A 48 -26.27 10.47 -10.65
N TRP A 49 -25.15 10.31 -11.35
CA TRP A 49 -24.00 9.54 -10.84
C TRP A 49 -23.41 10.15 -9.57
N ALA A 50 -23.18 11.47 -9.57
CA ALA A 50 -22.63 12.18 -8.42
C ALA A 50 -23.60 12.20 -7.23
N GLU A 51 -24.89 12.47 -7.47
CA GLU A 51 -25.92 12.46 -6.43
C GLU A 51 -26.13 11.04 -5.88
N GLY A 52 -26.09 10.03 -6.75
CA GLY A 52 -26.23 8.65 -6.37
C GLY A 52 -25.05 8.16 -5.53
N LEU A 53 -23.82 8.54 -5.86
CA LEU A 53 -22.65 8.23 -5.05
C LEU A 53 -22.68 9.02 -3.72
N ARG A 54 -23.09 10.30 -3.74
CA ARG A 54 -23.27 11.13 -2.54
C ARG A 54 -24.27 10.52 -1.57
N ALA A 55 -25.41 10.03 -2.07
CA ALA A 55 -26.42 9.36 -1.26
C ALA A 55 -25.95 8.01 -0.69
N LEU A 56 -25.01 7.33 -1.36
CA LEU A 56 -24.40 6.09 -0.89
C LEU A 56 -23.23 6.35 0.08
N ASN A 57 -22.54 7.48 -0.05
CA ASN A 57 -21.31 7.82 0.68
C ASN A 57 -21.37 7.55 2.19
N PRO A 58 -22.45 7.84 2.94
CA PRO A 58 -22.52 7.51 4.38
C PRO A 58 -22.27 6.04 4.72
N TYR A 59 -22.49 5.12 3.78
CA TYR A 59 -22.31 3.68 3.95
C TYR A 59 -21.00 3.15 3.35
N LEU A 60 -20.24 4.00 2.65
CA LEU A 60 -18.94 3.66 2.06
C LEU A 60 -17.82 3.81 3.10
N ASN A 61 -17.88 3.02 4.17
CA ASN A 61 -16.85 3.03 5.21
C ASN A 61 -15.63 2.22 4.76
N GLY A 62 -14.52 2.89 4.45
CA GLY A 62 -13.32 2.24 3.95
C GLY A 62 -12.66 3.08 2.86
N SER A 63 -12.09 2.40 1.88
CA SER A 63 -11.39 3.02 0.76
C SER A 63 -11.92 2.51 -0.57
N PHE A 64 -11.91 3.35 -1.59
CA PHE A 64 -12.22 2.93 -2.95
C PHE A 64 -11.65 3.87 -4.00
N SER A 65 -11.12 3.28 -5.06
CA SER A 65 -10.98 3.90 -6.38
C SER A 65 -11.73 3.02 -7.35
N ILE A 66 -12.69 3.59 -8.07
CA ILE A 66 -13.62 2.84 -8.91
C ILE A 66 -13.62 3.36 -10.33
N VAL A 67 -13.80 2.43 -11.26
CA VAL A 67 -14.13 2.74 -12.65
C VAL A 67 -15.39 1.98 -13.05
N ILE A 68 -16.29 2.65 -13.76
CA ILE A 68 -17.57 2.10 -14.20
C ILE A 68 -17.73 2.33 -15.70
N LEU A 69 -18.05 1.26 -16.43
CA LEU A 69 -18.48 1.36 -17.84
C LEU A 69 -20.01 1.33 -17.91
N THR A 70 -20.60 2.38 -18.48
CA THR A 70 -22.06 2.47 -18.66
C THR A 70 -22.48 1.75 -19.95
N SER A 71 -23.76 1.39 -20.06
CA SER A 71 -24.31 0.82 -21.30
C SER A 71 -24.33 1.81 -22.47
N LYS A 72 -24.08 3.09 -22.21
CA LYS A 72 -23.95 4.14 -23.23
C LYS A 72 -22.51 4.31 -23.74
N GLY A 73 -21.56 3.55 -23.19
CA GLY A 73 -20.14 3.67 -23.50
C GLY A 73 -19.44 4.84 -22.78
N GLU A 74 -20.04 5.38 -21.70
CA GLU A 74 -19.40 6.38 -20.86
C GLU A 74 -18.55 5.69 -19.79
N LEU A 75 -17.40 6.29 -19.45
CA LEU A 75 -16.54 5.85 -18.36
C LEU A 75 -16.74 6.78 -17.17
N ILE A 76 -17.12 6.24 -16.02
CA ILE A 76 -17.15 6.97 -14.75
C ILE A 76 -15.94 6.55 -13.93
N ALA A 77 -15.19 7.51 -13.39
CA ALA A 77 -14.11 7.25 -12.45
C ALA A 77 -14.37 8.03 -11.16
N ALA A 78 -14.23 7.40 -10.00
CA ALA A 78 -14.44 8.09 -8.73
C ALA A 78 -13.51 7.56 -7.65
N ARG A 79 -13.18 8.44 -6.71
CA ARG A 79 -12.25 8.16 -5.61
C ARG A 79 -12.87 8.53 -4.28
N ASP A 80 -12.64 7.72 -3.26
CA ASP A 80 -13.16 7.94 -1.91
C ASP A 80 -12.79 9.32 -1.35
N GLU A 81 -13.56 9.80 -0.37
CA GLU A 81 -13.41 11.15 0.19
C GLU A 81 -12.08 11.37 0.92
N LYS A 82 -11.30 10.32 1.22
CA LYS A 82 -10.01 10.47 1.89
C LYS A 82 -8.83 10.25 0.94
N GLY A 83 -9.07 9.73 -0.26
CA GLY A 83 -8.01 9.47 -1.23
C GLY A 83 -7.09 8.31 -0.86
N PHE A 84 -7.55 7.33 -0.08
CA PHE A 84 -6.68 6.25 0.42
C PHE A 84 -5.93 5.52 -0.69
N ARG A 85 -6.65 5.14 -1.76
CA ARG A 85 -6.14 4.39 -2.91
C ARG A 85 -5.88 5.35 -4.07
N PRO A 86 -4.79 5.18 -4.85
CA PRO A 86 -4.47 6.07 -5.95
C PRO A 86 -5.37 5.84 -7.16
N LEU A 87 -5.64 6.91 -7.89
CA LEU A 87 -6.38 6.92 -9.16
C LEU A 87 -5.95 8.15 -9.96
N CYS A 88 -5.53 7.95 -11.21
CA CYS A 88 -5.03 9.02 -12.07
C CYS A 88 -5.69 9.01 -13.44
N LEU A 89 -5.73 10.18 -14.06
CA LEU A 89 -6.24 10.43 -15.40
C LEU A 89 -5.07 10.75 -16.33
N GLY A 90 -5.06 10.12 -17.50
CA GLY A 90 -4.13 10.40 -18.58
C GLY A 90 -4.81 10.61 -19.93
N TRP A 91 -4.05 11.15 -20.87
CA TRP A 91 -4.46 11.40 -22.24
C TRP A 91 -3.56 10.65 -23.23
N GLN A 92 -4.16 9.87 -24.12
CA GLN A 92 -3.47 9.17 -25.19
C GLN A 92 -3.75 9.87 -26.51
N GLU A 93 -2.74 10.57 -27.04
CA GLU A 93 -2.87 11.38 -28.25
C GLU A 93 -3.23 10.54 -29.49
N GLU A 94 -2.57 9.39 -29.68
CA GLU A 94 -2.73 8.53 -30.87
C GLU A 94 -4.18 8.04 -31.08
N THR A 95 -4.89 7.79 -29.99
CA THR A 95 -6.29 7.32 -30.01
C THR A 95 -7.27 8.42 -29.62
N SER A 96 -6.77 9.63 -29.33
CA SER A 96 -7.52 10.76 -28.78
C SER A 96 -8.45 10.33 -27.64
N SER A 97 -7.90 9.58 -26.68
CA SER A 97 -8.68 8.92 -25.62
C SER A 97 -8.14 9.23 -24.23
N TYR A 98 -9.05 9.40 -23.28
CA TYR A 98 -8.73 9.44 -21.87
C TYR A 98 -8.54 8.04 -21.29
N ILE A 99 -7.56 7.88 -20.41
CA ILE A 99 -7.27 6.63 -19.70
C ILE A 99 -7.29 6.91 -18.20
N VAL A 100 -7.94 6.03 -17.44
CA VAL A 100 -7.94 6.08 -15.98
C VAL A 100 -7.26 4.82 -15.45
N ALA A 101 -6.34 4.99 -14.51
CA ALA A 101 -5.59 3.88 -13.91
C ALA A 101 -5.30 4.14 -12.43
N SER A 102 -5.10 3.07 -11.65
CA SER A 102 -4.62 3.22 -10.27
C SER A 102 -3.26 3.89 -10.18
N GLU A 103 -2.39 3.68 -11.17
CA GLU A 103 -1.02 4.17 -11.16
C GLU A 103 -0.60 4.73 -12.53
N SER A 104 0.21 5.79 -12.52
CA SER A 104 0.66 6.45 -13.75
C SER A 104 1.54 5.57 -14.64
N CYS A 105 2.23 4.55 -14.09
CA CYS A 105 3.05 3.65 -14.90
C CYS A 105 2.23 2.87 -15.95
N ALA A 106 0.93 2.69 -15.71
CA ALA A 106 0.02 2.11 -16.69
C ALA A 106 -0.23 3.05 -17.87
N LEU A 107 -0.28 4.36 -17.62
CA LEU A 107 -0.40 5.40 -18.64
C LEU A 107 0.86 5.40 -19.52
N ASP A 108 2.05 5.43 -18.90
CA ASP A 108 3.34 5.37 -19.60
C ASP A 108 3.42 4.14 -20.52
N ARG A 109 2.96 2.99 -20.03
CA ARG A 109 3.01 1.73 -20.80
C ARG A 109 2.13 1.77 -22.05
N LEU A 110 1.06 2.56 -22.02
CA LEU A 110 0.13 2.77 -23.11
C LEU A 110 0.50 4.01 -23.96
N GLY A 111 1.58 4.73 -23.64
CA GLY A 111 1.97 5.95 -24.33
C GLY A 111 1.00 7.12 -24.05
N ALA A 112 0.33 7.12 -22.89
CA ALA A 112 -0.52 8.20 -22.45
C ALA A 112 0.23 9.13 -21.50
N GLU A 113 0.01 10.43 -21.63
CA GLU A 113 0.55 11.45 -20.72
C GLU A 113 -0.31 11.53 -19.46
N LEU A 114 0.33 11.56 -18.28
CA LEU A 114 -0.36 11.82 -17.03
C LEU A 114 -0.88 13.27 -17.01
N ILE A 115 -2.20 13.44 -16.84
CA ILE A 115 -2.82 14.76 -16.68
C ILE A 115 -2.78 15.16 -15.19
N ARG A 116 -3.40 14.34 -14.33
CA ARG A 116 -3.47 14.57 -12.87
C ARG A 116 -4.02 13.36 -12.12
N ASP A 117 -3.86 13.37 -10.80
CA ASP A 117 -4.62 12.50 -9.90
C ASP A 117 -6.11 12.89 -9.85
N VAL A 118 -6.98 11.89 -9.73
CA VAL A 118 -8.40 12.06 -9.40
C VAL A 118 -8.48 12.45 -7.92
N GLN A 119 -9.12 13.58 -7.65
CA GLN A 119 -9.14 14.18 -6.32
C GLN A 119 -10.03 13.37 -5.35
N PRO A 120 -9.74 13.39 -4.05
CA PRO A 120 -10.62 12.78 -3.05
C PRO A 120 -12.05 13.35 -3.13
N GLY A 121 -13.05 12.47 -3.16
CA GLY A 121 -14.47 12.86 -3.29
C GLY A 121 -14.90 13.30 -4.71
N GLU A 122 -14.00 13.20 -5.69
CA GLU A 122 -14.27 13.52 -7.09
C GLU A 122 -14.90 12.34 -7.85
N LEU A 123 -15.75 12.67 -8.81
CA LEU A 123 -16.26 11.80 -9.84
C LEU A 123 -16.05 12.44 -11.22
N LEU A 124 -15.35 11.74 -12.10
CA LEU A 124 -15.19 12.09 -13.50
C LEU A 124 -16.18 11.29 -14.34
N LYS A 125 -16.89 11.97 -15.24
CA LYS A 125 -17.68 11.33 -16.30
C LYS A 125 -17.02 11.63 -17.63
N ILE A 126 -16.53 10.58 -18.27
CA ILE A 126 -15.77 10.65 -19.52
C ILE A 126 -16.64 10.09 -20.63
N SER A 127 -16.82 10.86 -21.69
CA SER A 127 -17.60 10.49 -22.86
C SER A 127 -16.94 11.01 -24.14
N LYS A 128 -17.60 10.81 -25.29
CA LYS A 128 -17.18 11.39 -26.57
C LYS A 128 -17.14 12.93 -26.56
N ASP A 129 -17.85 13.57 -25.64
CA ASP A 129 -17.95 15.02 -25.54
C ASP A 129 -16.86 15.60 -24.60
N GLY A 130 -15.99 14.75 -24.04
CA GLY A 130 -14.89 15.12 -23.14
C GLY A 130 -15.08 14.64 -21.71
N VAL A 131 -14.42 15.31 -20.77
CA VAL A 131 -14.46 15.03 -19.33
C VAL A 131 -15.36 16.04 -18.64
N GLU A 132 -16.36 15.54 -17.92
CA GLU A 132 -17.18 16.30 -17.00
C GLU A 132 -16.77 15.97 -15.55
N GLU A 133 -16.52 16.99 -14.74
CA GLU A 133 -16.06 16.84 -13.36
C GLU A 133 -17.19 17.11 -12.37
N TYR A 134 -17.33 16.23 -11.39
CA TYR A 134 -18.34 16.31 -10.33
C TYR A 134 -17.71 16.04 -8.97
N ARG A 135 -18.34 16.54 -7.91
CA ARG A 135 -18.01 16.17 -6.52
C ARG A 135 -19.18 15.48 -5.85
N PHE A 136 -18.92 14.33 -5.25
CA PHE A 136 -19.92 13.62 -4.43
C PHE A 136 -19.66 13.80 -2.93
N ALA A 137 -18.45 14.19 -2.53
CA ALA A 137 -18.07 14.50 -1.17
C ALA A 137 -17.08 15.68 -1.13
N GLU A 138 -17.13 16.46 -0.05
CA GLU A 138 -16.10 17.41 0.32
C GLU A 138 -15.21 16.77 1.39
N ALA A 139 -13.91 16.98 1.31
CA ALA A 139 -12.96 16.43 2.27
C ALA A 139 -12.07 17.53 2.83
N GLU A 140 -12.22 17.81 4.13
CA GLU A 140 -11.36 18.80 4.80
C GLU A 140 -9.91 18.33 4.93
N ARG A 141 -9.68 17.01 4.93
CA ARG A 141 -8.35 16.39 5.03
C ARG A 141 -8.30 15.06 4.30
N HIS A 142 -7.17 14.79 3.66
CA HIS A 142 -6.84 13.54 2.99
C HIS A 142 -6.27 12.52 3.98
N ALA A 143 -6.20 11.25 3.55
CA ALA A 143 -5.55 10.17 4.26
C ALA A 143 -4.90 9.22 3.25
N TYR A 144 -3.96 9.72 2.47
CA TYR A 144 -3.24 8.95 1.47
C TYR A 144 -2.51 7.77 2.12
N CYS A 145 -2.51 6.60 1.46
CA CYS A 145 -1.86 5.42 2.03
C CYS A 145 -0.32 5.54 1.89
N PRO A 146 0.45 5.67 2.98
CA PRO A 146 1.92 5.72 2.89
C PRO A 146 2.54 4.38 2.45
N PHE A 147 1.77 3.29 2.53
CA PHE A 147 2.21 1.96 2.08
C PHE A 147 2.34 1.86 0.55
N GLU A 148 1.66 2.73 -0.20
CA GLU A 148 1.84 2.86 -1.65
C GLU A 148 3.27 3.32 -1.97
N PHE A 149 3.71 4.39 -1.30
CA PHE A 149 5.03 4.98 -1.52
C PHE A 149 6.16 4.07 -1.05
N THR A 150 5.98 3.32 0.04
CA THR A 150 7.05 2.47 0.59
C THR A 150 7.17 1.09 -0.06
N TYR A 151 6.05 0.51 -0.51
CA TYR A 151 6.05 -0.89 -0.96
C TYR A 151 5.17 -1.16 -2.19
N PHE A 152 3.89 -0.77 -2.14
CA PHE A 152 2.87 -1.34 -3.04
C PHE A 152 2.97 -0.81 -4.47
N ALA A 153 3.12 0.51 -4.64
CA ALA A 153 3.17 1.13 -5.95
C ALA A 153 4.45 0.80 -6.72
N HIS A 154 4.36 0.85 -8.04
CA HIS A 154 5.52 0.74 -8.91
C HIS A 154 6.44 1.96 -8.74
N PRO A 155 7.77 1.79 -8.66
CA PRO A 155 8.70 2.91 -8.43
C PRO A 155 8.70 3.98 -9.54
N SER A 156 8.24 3.67 -10.75
CA SER A 156 8.11 4.67 -11.81
C SER A 156 6.85 5.52 -11.70
N SER A 157 5.88 5.13 -10.88
CA SER A 157 4.61 5.83 -10.76
C SER A 157 4.76 7.18 -10.05
N TYR A 158 3.89 8.10 -10.44
CA TYR A 158 3.58 9.32 -9.71
C TYR A 158 2.23 9.14 -9.02
N ILE A 159 2.17 9.48 -7.73
CA ILE A 159 0.96 9.45 -6.91
C ILE A 159 0.93 10.77 -6.14
N GLU A 160 -0.14 11.55 -6.28
CA GLU A 160 -0.24 12.90 -5.69
C GLU A 160 0.95 13.80 -6.07
N GLY A 161 1.39 13.73 -7.32
CA GLY A 161 2.58 14.45 -7.81
C GLY A 161 3.93 13.96 -7.26
N VAL A 162 3.94 12.97 -6.37
CA VAL A 162 5.18 12.39 -5.79
C VAL A 162 5.60 11.17 -6.59
N ASN A 163 6.84 11.18 -7.08
CA ASN A 163 7.43 9.99 -7.70
C ASN A 163 7.85 8.97 -6.62
N VAL A 164 7.37 7.73 -6.76
CA VAL A 164 7.57 6.66 -5.78
C VAL A 164 9.05 6.28 -5.60
N TYR A 165 9.84 6.22 -6.68
CA TYR A 165 11.28 5.93 -6.58
C TYR A 165 12.02 6.96 -5.73
N TYR A 166 11.78 8.25 -5.98
CA TYR A 166 12.46 9.32 -5.26
C TYR A 166 12.00 9.41 -3.80
N ALA A 167 10.72 9.14 -3.51
CA ALA A 167 10.23 9.03 -2.13
C ALA A 167 10.97 7.93 -1.36
N ARG A 168 11.05 6.71 -1.93
CA ARG A 168 11.80 5.60 -1.33
C ARG A 168 13.28 5.93 -1.13
N LYS A 169 13.90 6.57 -2.11
CA LYS A 169 15.31 6.99 -2.02
C LYS A 169 15.53 7.99 -0.88
N ARG A 170 14.65 9.00 -0.74
CA ARG A 170 14.71 9.98 0.35
C ARG A 170 14.52 9.34 1.72
N MET A 171 13.62 8.38 1.87
CA MET A 171 13.49 7.62 3.12
C MET A 171 14.81 6.91 3.49
N GLY A 172 15.55 6.43 2.48
CA GLY A 172 16.90 5.91 2.67
C GLY A 172 17.88 6.93 3.26
N HIS A 173 17.86 8.18 2.78
CA HIS A 173 18.66 9.28 3.34
C HIS A 173 18.29 9.55 4.79
N ILE A 174 16.99 9.66 5.08
CA ILE A 174 16.47 9.89 6.45
C ILE A 174 16.88 8.76 7.40
N LEU A 175 16.83 7.50 6.95
CA LEU A 175 17.31 6.38 7.76
C LEU A 175 18.81 6.47 8.08
N ALA A 176 19.63 7.00 7.16
CA ALA A 176 21.06 7.18 7.40
C ALA A 176 21.35 8.30 8.42
N GLU A 177 20.55 9.37 8.41
CA GLU A 177 20.60 10.43 9.41
C GLU A 177 20.17 9.94 10.78
N LYS A 178 19.06 9.19 10.83
CA LYS A 178 18.49 8.67 12.08
C LYS A 178 19.33 7.54 12.69
N TYR A 179 19.94 6.72 11.85
CA TYR A 179 20.72 5.56 12.26
C TYR A 179 22.11 5.55 11.60
N PRO A 180 23.06 6.35 12.13
CA PRO A 180 24.45 6.36 11.66
C PRO A 180 25.19 5.11 12.17
N ILE A 181 25.05 4.01 11.43
CA ILE A 181 25.60 2.70 11.79
C ILE A 181 26.86 2.43 10.99
N ASP A 182 27.93 1.99 11.65
CA ASP A 182 29.11 1.48 10.94
C ASP A 182 28.79 0.16 10.22
N GLY A 183 29.07 0.10 8.92
CA GLY A 183 28.87 -1.09 8.10
C GLY A 183 29.91 -1.20 6.99
N ASP A 184 30.04 -2.38 6.42
CA ASP A 184 30.95 -2.62 5.29
C ASP A 184 30.19 -2.63 3.96
N VAL A 185 28.87 -2.83 3.98
CA VAL A 185 28.01 -2.91 2.80
C VAL A 185 26.54 -2.64 3.14
N VAL A 186 25.85 -1.91 2.27
CA VAL A 186 24.40 -1.72 2.30
C VAL A 186 23.77 -2.68 1.30
N ILE A 187 22.83 -3.51 1.74
CA ILE A 187 22.17 -4.53 0.91
C ILE A 187 20.65 -4.31 1.00
N PRO A 188 19.94 -4.19 -0.14
CA PRO A 188 18.48 -4.16 -0.14
C PRO A 188 17.88 -5.55 0.01
N VAL A 189 16.72 -5.64 0.65
CA VAL A 189 15.78 -6.73 0.38
C VAL A 189 15.11 -6.47 -0.98
N PRO A 190 15.24 -7.38 -1.96
CA PRO A 190 14.71 -7.14 -3.30
C PRO A 190 13.18 -7.31 -3.34
N ASP A 191 12.43 -6.54 -4.15
CA ASP A 191 12.90 -5.50 -5.08
C ASP A 191 12.51 -4.06 -4.60
N SER A 192 11.56 -3.94 -3.66
CA SER A 192 10.97 -2.69 -3.17
C SER A 192 11.99 -1.76 -2.49
N ALA A 193 12.87 -2.32 -1.66
CA ALA A 193 13.80 -1.54 -0.83
C ALA A 193 15.06 -1.05 -1.58
N ARG A 194 15.24 -1.38 -2.86
CA ARG A 194 16.42 -1.00 -3.64
C ARG A 194 16.66 0.52 -3.69
N PRO A 195 15.65 1.38 -3.95
CA PRO A 195 15.87 2.83 -3.94
C PRO A 195 16.25 3.35 -2.55
N ALA A 196 15.63 2.82 -1.49
CA ALA A 196 15.96 3.20 -0.11
C ALA A 196 17.37 2.80 0.29
N ALA A 197 17.82 1.60 -0.09
CA ALA A 197 19.20 1.17 0.11
C ALA A 197 20.20 2.03 -0.64
N LEU A 198 19.88 2.44 -1.87
CA LEU A 198 20.69 3.40 -2.62
C LEU A 198 20.77 4.74 -1.90
N GLY A 199 19.63 5.26 -1.42
CA GLY A 199 19.59 6.48 -0.61
C GLY A 199 20.50 6.37 0.61
N TYR A 200 20.30 5.35 1.44
CA TYR A 200 21.11 5.14 2.63
C TYR A 200 22.61 5.08 2.31
N SER A 201 22.99 4.36 1.25
CA SER A 201 24.38 4.26 0.78
C SER A 201 24.96 5.62 0.38
N GLU A 202 24.23 6.42 -0.39
CA GLU A 202 24.69 7.75 -0.83
C GLU A 202 24.92 8.71 0.34
N HIS A 203 24.06 8.67 1.35
CA HIS A 203 24.19 9.55 2.52
C HIS A 203 25.28 9.07 3.49
N SER A 204 25.33 7.76 3.78
CA SER A 204 26.30 7.20 4.73
C SER A 204 27.71 7.03 4.15
N GLY A 205 27.86 7.01 2.83
CA GLY A 205 29.10 6.69 2.14
C GLY A 205 29.47 5.20 2.14
N ILE A 206 28.65 4.34 2.74
CA ILE A 206 28.85 2.88 2.79
C ILE A 206 28.41 2.29 1.43
N PRO A 207 29.20 1.41 0.78
CA PRO A 207 28.88 0.95 -0.56
C PRO A 207 27.60 0.11 -0.64
N PHE A 208 26.75 0.42 -1.61
CA PHE A 208 25.60 -0.39 -2.01
C PHE A 208 26.06 -1.62 -2.80
N GLU A 209 25.52 -2.80 -2.47
CA GLU A 209 25.72 -4.01 -3.25
C GLU A 209 24.44 -4.85 -3.34
N GLU A 210 24.29 -5.56 -4.46
CA GLU A 210 23.23 -6.56 -4.64
C GLU A 210 23.61 -7.85 -3.90
N GLY A 211 23.49 -7.86 -2.57
CA GLY A 211 23.78 -9.03 -1.75
C GLY A 211 22.69 -10.11 -1.80
N LEU A 212 21.47 -9.73 -2.14
CA LEU A 212 20.29 -10.61 -2.19
C LEU A 212 19.61 -10.44 -3.55
N MET A 213 19.46 -11.53 -4.30
CA MET A 213 18.80 -11.50 -5.60
C MET A 213 17.57 -12.40 -5.62
N LYS A 214 16.46 -11.89 -6.16
CA LYS A 214 15.28 -12.70 -6.46
C LYS A 214 15.56 -13.61 -7.65
N ASP A 215 15.30 -14.91 -7.51
CA ASP A 215 15.40 -15.86 -8.62
C ASP A 215 14.29 -15.61 -9.65
N ARG A 216 14.68 -14.96 -10.76
CA ARG A 216 13.78 -14.60 -11.87
C ARG A 216 13.49 -15.78 -12.81
N TYR A 217 14.22 -16.89 -12.69
CA TYR A 217 14.22 -17.99 -13.66
C TYR A 217 13.56 -19.27 -13.14
N ARG A 218 13.38 -19.43 -11.82
CA ARG A 218 12.67 -20.58 -11.22
C ARG A 218 11.24 -20.78 -11.71
N ARG A 219 10.60 -19.75 -12.27
CA ARG A 219 9.25 -19.77 -12.85
C ARG A 219 9.16 -20.29 -14.29
N LYS A 220 10.26 -20.75 -14.93
CA LYS A 220 10.26 -21.23 -16.32
C LYS A 220 10.09 -22.75 -16.52
N GLY A 221 9.50 -23.48 -15.56
CA GLY A 221 9.14 -24.90 -15.70
C GLY A 221 7.66 -25.14 -15.44
N SER A 222 6.97 -25.85 -16.36
CA SER A 222 5.58 -26.38 -16.46
C SER A 222 4.41 -25.89 -15.55
N TRP A 223 4.55 -24.80 -14.81
CA TRP A 223 3.52 -24.16 -14.00
C TRP A 223 3.41 -22.71 -14.48
N ARG A 224 2.75 -22.52 -15.63
CA ARG A 224 2.17 -21.23 -16.03
C ARG A 224 0.92 -20.96 -15.18
N SER A 225 1.05 -21.01 -13.86
CA SER A 225 0.01 -20.48 -13.00
C SER A 225 0.23 -18.98 -12.90
N PHE A 226 -0.72 -18.21 -13.42
CA PHE A 226 -0.92 -16.79 -13.11
C PHE A 226 -1.37 -16.60 -11.64
N ILE A 227 -0.86 -17.44 -10.73
CA ILE A 227 -1.20 -17.44 -9.32
C ILE A 227 -0.06 -16.71 -8.63
N GLU A 228 -0.34 -15.48 -8.16
CA GLU A 228 0.50 -14.80 -7.20
C GLU A 228 0.75 -15.72 -6.00
N PRO A 229 1.99 -15.76 -5.45
CA PRO A 229 2.27 -16.61 -4.31
C PRO A 229 1.38 -16.20 -3.14
N GLU A 230 0.58 -17.13 -2.62
CA GLU A 230 -0.41 -16.89 -1.57
C GLU A 230 0.21 -16.38 -0.25
N LYS A 231 1.54 -16.49 -0.08
CA LYS A 231 2.27 -16.05 1.12
C LYS A 231 3.62 -15.40 0.81
N ARG A 232 3.90 -14.25 1.43
CA ARG A 232 5.20 -13.53 1.42
C ARG A 232 6.39 -14.41 1.84
N GLU A 233 6.14 -15.45 2.63
CA GLU A 233 7.13 -16.45 3.07
C GLU A 233 7.68 -17.30 1.91
N GLU A 234 6.86 -17.61 0.90
CA GLU A 234 7.30 -18.36 -0.28
C GLU A 234 8.18 -17.52 -1.21
N VAL A 235 7.97 -16.19 -1.21
CA VAL A 235 8.79 -15.26 -1.98
C VAL A 235 10.21 -15.21 -1.45
N VAL A 236 10.40 -15.23 -0.12
CA VAL A 236 11.73 -15.21 0.51
C VAL A 236 12.52 -16.49 0.24
N LEU A 237 11.85 -17.63 0.04
CA LEU A 237 12.51 -18.87 -0.38
C LEU A 237 13.16 -18.72 -1.77
N ASN A 238 12.65 -17.83 -2.62
CA ASN A 238 13.19 -17.52 -3.94
C ASN A 238 14.35 -16.50 -3.91
N ILE A 239 14.72 -15.97 -2.75
CA ILE A 239 15.87 -15.05 -2.63
C ILE A 239 17.16 -15.87 -2.51
N THR A 240 18.12 -15.58 -3.37
CA THR A 240 19.44 -16.19 -3.42
C THR A 240 20.50 -15.19 -2.95
N PRO A 241 21.32 -15.54 -1.94
CA PRO A 241 22.38 -14.66 -1.47
C PRO A 241 23.61 -14.73 -2.37
N ILE A 242 24.23 -13.58 -2.67
CA ILE A 242 25.54 -13.50 -3.30
C ILE A 242 26.60 -13.61 -2.21
N LYS A 243 27.03 -14.84 -1.92
CA LYS A 243 27.92 -15.15 -0.78
C LYS A 243 29.15 -14.24 -0.68
N LYS A 244 29.83 -13.98 -1.81
CA LYS A 244 31.04 -13.14 -1.86
C LYS A 244 30.80 -11.69 -1.42
N VAL A 245 29.58 -11.18 -1.59
CA VAL A 245 29.21 -9.84 -1.13
C VAL A 245 29.00 -9.82 0.38
N ILE A 246 28.54 -10.92 0.97
CA ILE A 246 28.06 -11.01 2.35
C ILE A 246 29.13 -11.53 3.33
N GLU A 247 29.95 -12.49 2.90
CA GLU A 247 30.82 -13.28 3.78
C GLU A 247 31.80 -12.42 4.59
N GLY A 248 31.74 -12.56 5.92
CA GLY A 248 32.60 -11.86 6.87
C GLY A 248 32.32 -10.37 7.05
N LYS A 249 31.32 -9.80 6.36
CA LYS A 249 31.02 -8.36 6.39
C LYS A 249 29.99 -7.97 7.44
N ARG A 250 30.05 -6.73 7.91
CA ARG A 250 29.00 -6.03 8.67
C ARG A 250 27.97 -5.50 7.67
N VAL A 251 26.80 -6.14 7.60
CA VAL A 251 25.77 -5.84 6.61
C VAL A 251 24.73 -4.89 7.19
N ILE A 252 24.46 -3.79 6.49
CA ILE A 252 23.28 -2.96 6.73
C ILE A 252 22.21 -3.39 5.72
N LEU A 253 21.21 -4.11 6.21
CA LEU A 253 20.08 -4.60 5.45
C LEU A 253 18.97 -3.55 5.47
N ILE A 254 18.48 -3.13 4.30
CA ILE A 254 17.35 -2.22 4.17
C ILE A 254 16.14 -3.00 3.66
N ASP A 255 15.00 -2.90 4.35
CA ASP A 255 13.73 -3.51 3.96
C ASP A 255 12.60 -2.48 4.10
N ASP A 256 11.45 -2.72 3.48
CA ASP A 256 10.32 -1.78 3.53
C ASP A 256 9.63 -1.77 4.90
N SER A 257 9.28 -2.94 5.40
CA SER A 257 8.41 -3.13 6.56
C SER A 257 8.56 -4.52 7.18
N ILE A 258 8.13 -4.65 8.44
CA ILE A 258 7.96 -5.96 9.10
C ILE A 258 6.50 -6.12 9.49
N VAL A 259 5.85 -7.16 8.92
CA VAL A 259 4.48 -7.56 9.28
C VAL A 259 4.50 -8.69 10.32
N ARG A 260 4.68 -9.95 9.87
CA ARG A 260 4.82 -11.13 10.77
C ARG A 260 6.27 -11.40 11.21
N GLY A 261 7.24 -10.78 10.53
CA GLY A 261 8.68 -10.96 10.73
C GLY A 261 9.26 -12.32 10.30
N THR A 262 8.45 -13.25 9.80
CA THR A 262 8.89 -14.55 9.29
C THR A 262 9.87 -14.39 8.13
N SER A 263 9.53 -13.54 7.16
CA SER A 263 10.40 -13.15 6.04
C SER A 263 11.76 -12.64 6.49
N SER A 264 11.78 -11.63 7.37
CA SER A 264 13.02 -11.03 7.88
C SER A 264 13.87 -12.03 8.67
N LYS A 265 13.25 -12.88 9.50
CA LYS A 265 13.93 -13.98 10.20
C LYS A 265 14.60 -14.95 9.23
N ILE A 266 13.92 -15.33 8.14
CA ILE A 266 14.49 -16.24 7.13
C ILE A 266 15.67 -15.57 6.41
N ILE A 267 15.53 -14.31 6.02
CA ILE A 267 16.60 -13.55 5.34
C ILE A 267 17.85 -13.51 6.23
N VAL A 268 17.70 -13.05 7.48
CA VAL A 268 18.82 -12.89 8.41
C VAL A 268 19.44 -14.23 8.75
N LYS A 269 18.65 -15.22 9.19
CA LYS A 269 19.18 -16.50 9.70
C LYS A 269 19.66 -17.46 8.62
N SER A 270 19.08 -17.41 7.41
CA SER A 270 19.40 -18.38 6.35
C SER A 270 20.20 -17.76 5.20
N LYS A 271 19.81 -16.58 4.74
CA LYS A 271 20.40 -15.96 3.53
C LYS A 271 21.65 -15.16 3.87
N LEU A 272 21.66 -14.46 5.02
CA LEU A 272 22.78 -13.64 5.48
C LEU A 272 23.65 -14.32 6.55
N LYS A 273 23.54 -15.64 6.75
CA LYS A 273 24.26 -16.39 7.78
C LYS A 273 25.80 -16.31 7.72
N ALA A 274 26.35 -15.91 6.58
CA ALA A 274 27.80 -15.74 6.40
C ALA A 274 28.29 -14.33 6.77
N ALA A 275 27.38 -13.38 7.04
CA ALA A 275 27.73 -12.05 7.52
C ALA A 275 28.34 -12.13 8.93
N LYS A 276 29.23 -11.19 9.25
CA LYS A 276 29.77 -11.03 10.61
C LYS A 276 28.68 -10.55 11.57
N GLU A 277 27.88 -9.60 11.12
CA GLU A 277 26.73 -9.05 11.82
C GLU A 277 25.77 -8.44 10.80
N VAL A 278 24.50 -8.33 11.18
CA VAL A 278 23.45 -7.72 10.35
C VAL A 278 22.74 -6.66 11.18
N SER A 279 22.65 -5.44 10.66
CA SER A 279 21.76 -4.38 11.13
C SER A 279 20.62 -4.23 10.14
N LEU A 280 19.37 -4.17 10.61
CA LEU A 280 18.18 -4.07 9.76
C LEU A 280 17.48 -2.73 9.95
N LEU A 281 17.36 -1.95 8.89
CA LEU A 281 16.65 -0.67 8.90
C LEU A 281 15.41 -0.74 8.00
N LEU A 282 14.33 -0.12 8.45
CA LEU A 282 13.00 -0.25 7.87
C LEU A 282 12.44 1.12 7.50
N THR A 283 12.06 1.30 6.24
CA THR A 283 11.54 2.61 5.77
C THR A 283 10.18 2.97 6.34
N PHE A 284 9.38 1.97 6.72
CA PHE A 284 8.06 2.14 7.30
C PHE A 284 8.12 2.03 8.83
N PRO A 285 7.29 2.79 9.58
CA PRO A 285 7.15 2.64 11.03
C PRO A 285 6.65 1.24 11.46
N PRO A 286 6.66 0.92 12.76
CA PRO A 286 6.11 -0.35 13.24
C PRO A 286 4.63 -0.49 12.86
N ILE A 287 4.28 -1.63 12.26
CA ILE A 287 2.90 -1.99 11.95
C ILE A 287 2.34 -2.75 13.16
N ILE A 288 1.45 -2.11 13.91
CA ILE A 288 0.88 -2.64 15.16
C ILE A 288 -0.65 -2.76 15.15
N TYR A 289 -1.29 -2.35 14.06
CA TYR A 289 -2.72 -2.49 13.83
C TYR A 289 -3.02 -3.01 12.41
N PRO A 290 -4.14 -3.75 12.22
CA PRO A 290 -4.58 -4.20 10.90
C PRO A 290 -4.96 -3.02 9.98
N CYS A 291 -5.11 -3.28 8.69
CA CYS A 291 -5.56 -2.27 7.73
C CYS A 291 -7.01 -2.54 7.28
N TYR A 292 -7.80 -1.48 7.15
CA TYR A 292 -9.17 -1.52 6.64
C TYR A 292 -9.35 -0.65 5.38
N ALA A 293 -8.25 -0.16 4.82
CA ALA A 293 -8.19 0.67 3.62
C ALA A 293 -7.50 -0.05 2.44
N GLY A 294 -7.63 -1.38 2.36
CA GLY A 294 -7.21 -2.15 1.17
C GLY A 294 -5.88 -2.88 1.23
N ILE A 295 -5.10 -2.75 2.31
CA ILE A 295 -3.88 -3.54 2.49
C ILE A 295 -4.19 -4.83 3.26
N ASP A 296 -3.82 -5.99 2.73
CA ASP A 296 -4.05 -7.30 3.36
C ASP A 296 -3.05 -7.58 4.49
N PHE A 297 -3.25 -6.90 5.62
CA PHE A 297 -2.54 -7.20 6.86
C PHE A 297 -3.22 -8.33 7.64
N PRO A 298 -2.44 -9.18 8.33
CA PRO A 298 -3.01 -10.22 9.16
C PRO A 298 -3.70 -9.64 10.40
N THR A 299 -4.23 -10.51 11.25
CA THR A 299 -4.81 -10.07 12.53
C THR A 299 -3.78 -9.31 13.36
N GLN A 300 -4.26 -8.43 14.23
CA GLN A 300 -3.40 -7.67 15.13
C GLN A 300 -2.45 -8.57 15.94
N GLU A 301 -2.95 -9.72 16.41
CA GLU A 301 -2.18 -10.69 17.19
C GLU A 301 -1.10 -11.45 16.38
N GLU A 302 -1.14 -11.35 15.05
CA GLU A 302 -0.13 -11.92 14.16
C GLU A 302 0.98 -10.93 13.80
N LEU A 303 0.80 -9.63 14.09
CA LEU A 303 1.79 -8.58 13.82
C LEU A 303 2.96 -8.65 14.82
N LEU A 304 4.19 -8.74 14.33
CA LEU A 304 5.35 -8.96 15.21
C LEU A 304 5.54 -7.82 16.21
N ALA A 305 5.46 -6.56 15.76
CA ALA A 305 5.62 -5.40 16.63
C ALA A 305 4.53 -5.38 17.72
N TYR A 306 3.29 -5.72 17.38
CA TYR A 306 2.22 -5.84 18.38
C TYR A 306 2.44 -7.02 19.34
N LYS A 307 2.89 -8.17 18.85
CA LYS A 307 3.15 -9.34 19.70
C LYS A 307 4.18 -9.07 20.79
N VAL A 308 5.24 -8.32 20.48
CA VAL A 308 6.30 -8.02 21.46
C VAL A 308 5.93 -6.88 22.40
N CYS A 309 5.11 -5.92 21.96
CA CYS A 309 4.91 -4.66 22.68
C CYS A 309 3.47 -4.33 23.08
N LYS A 310 2.47 -5.04 22.54
CA LYS A 310 1.04 -4.83 22.77
C LYS A 310 0.58 -3.37 22.64
N GLY A 311 1.24 -2.61 21.76
CA GLY A 311 0.96 -1.19 21.51
C GLY A 311 1.36 -0.24 22.65
N LYS A 312 2.25 -0.65 23.57
CA LYS A 312 2.60 0.13 24.76
C LYS A 312 4.08 0.54 24.85
N CYS A 313 4.91 0.07 23.94
CA CYS A 313 6.34 0.37 23.91
C CYS A 313 6.64 1.69 23.19
N SER A 314 7.77 2.31 23.54
CA SER A 314 8.40 3.33 22.71
C SER A 314 9.00 2.73 21.42
N LEU A 315 9.40 3.57 20.48
CA LEU A 315 10.04 3.12 19.24
C LEU A 315 11.38 2.40 19.52
N GLU A 316 12.15 2.88 20.50
CA GLU A 316 13.42 2.30 20.93
C GLU A 316 13.22 0.90 21.52
N GLU A 317 12.21 0.73 22.37
CA GLU A 317 11.86 -0.58 22.94
C GLU A 317 11.38 -1.56 21.86
N ILE A 318 10.59 -1.08 20.88
CA ILE A 318 10.19 -1.89 19.72
C ILE A 318 11.41 -2.32 18.92
N ASN A 319 12.34 -1.40 18.64
CA ASN A 319 13.59 -1.69 17.93
C ASN A 319 14.38 -2.81 18.63
N GLU A 320 14.54 -2.74 19.95
CA GLU A 320 15.26 -3.75 20.73
C GLU A 320 14.56 -5.12 20.68
N LEU A 321 13.26 -5.15 21.00
CA LEU A 321 12.51 -6.41 21.12
C LEU A 321 12.34 -7.10 19.76
N VAL A 322 11.99 -6.34 18.71
CA VAL A 322 11.89 -6.89 17.36
C VAL A 322 13.28 -7.30 16.85
N GLY A 323 14.32 -6.52 17.13
CA GLY A 323 15.69 -6.83 16.77
C GLY A 323 16.15 -8.18 17.33
N LYS A 324 15.85 -8.43 18.61
CA LYS A 324 16.08 -9.72 19.28
C LYS A 324 15.30 -10.86 18.65
N GLU A 325 14.02 -10.64 18.33
CA GLU A 325 13.16 -11.64 17.71
C GLU A 325 13.64 -12.04 16.31
N VAL A 326 14.10 -11.07 15.51
CA VAL A 326 14.62 -11.29 14.15
C VAL A 326 16.03 -11.90 14.19
N GLY A 327 16.84 -11.49 15.16
CA GLY A 327 18.23 -11.92 15.34
C GLY A 327 19.24 -11.01 14.65
N VAL A 328 19.05 -9.69 14.75
CA VAL A 328 19.95 -8.66 14.20
C VAL A 328 20.68 -7.93 15.32
N LYS A 329 21.84 -7.33 15.02
CA LYS A 329 22.62 -6.52 15.96
C LYS A 329 21.91 -5.22 16.30
N THR A 330 21.39 -4.55 15.29
CA THR A 330 20.63 -3.31 15.42
C THR A 330 19.40 -3.41 14.55
N LEU A 331 18.26 -2.97 15.05
CA LEU A 331 17.06 -2.76 14.27
C LEU A 331 16.65 -1.28 14.39
N GLY A 332 16.26 -0.67 13.27
CA GLY A 332 15.81 0.71 13.24
C GLY A 332 14.59 0.88 12.35
N TYR A 333 13.42 1.09 12.95
CA TYR A 333 12.23 1.55 12.24
C TYR A 333 12.31 3.05 11.96
N ASN A 334 11.82 3.47 10.80
CA ASN A 334 11.47 4.87 10.60
C ASN A 334 10.36 5.29 11.59
N ASP A 335 10.19 6.59 11.84
CA ASP A 335 9.03 7.14 12.53
C ASP A 335 8.05 7.78 11.53
N VAL A 336 6.95 8.32 12.06
CA VAL A 336 5.89 8.93 11.24
C VAL A 336 6.41 10.19 10.56
N GLU A 337 7.23 10.97 11.26
CA GLU A 337 7.84 12.21 10.79
C GLU A 337 8.80 11.92 9.64
N GLY A 338 9.74 10.99 9.83
CA GLY A 338 10.69 10.57 8.80
C GLY A 338 10.02 9.86 7.62
N LEU A 339 8.88 9.18 7.84
CA LEU A 339 8.07 8.64 6.75
C LEU A 339 7.45 9.78 5.93
N SER A 340 6.81 10.74 6.60
CA SER A 340 6.17 11.92 5.97
C SER A 340 7.18 12.76 5.20
N GLU A 341 8.32 13.08 5.79
CA GLU A 341 9.41 13.82 5.15
C GLU A 341 9.97 13.07 3.92
N GLY A 342 10.11 11.75 4.04
CA GLY A 342 10.56 10.88 2.95
C GLY A 342 9.59 10.88 1.77
N ILE A 343 8.29 10.84 2.03
CA ILE A 343 7.24 10.92 1.00
C ILE A 343 7.13 12.35 0.44
N GLY A 344 7.31 13.37 1.27
CA GLY A 344 7.00 14.76 0.92
C GLY A 344 5.52 15.11 1.04
N ILE A 345 4.75 14.31 1.79
CA ILE A 345 3.34 14.56 2.12
C ILE A 345 3.21 14.79 3.62
N PRO A 346 2.52 15.85 4.09
CA PRO A 346 2.34 16.13 5.51
C PRO A 346 1.74 14.96 6.30
N VAL A 347 2.17 14.82 7.57
CA VAL A 347 1.71 13.76 8.48
C VAL A 347 0.19 13.68 8.57
N ASP A 348 -0.50 14.82 8.60
CA ASP A 348 -1.94 14.94 8.73
C ASP A 348 -2.73 14.67 7.45
N GLU A 349 -2.04 14.45 6.32
CA GLU A 349 -2.61 13.96 5.06
C GLU A 349 -2.32 12.47 4.81
N LEU A 350 -1.61 11.78 5.72
CA LEU A 350 -1.31 10.36 5.62
C LEU A 350 -2.25 9.51 6.46
N CYS A 351 -2.66 8.36 5.93
CA CYS A 351 -3.33 7.32 6.71
C CYS A 351 -2.31 6.54 7.55
N LEU A 352 -2.33 6.78 8.86
CA LEU A 352 -1.39 6.18 9.82
C LEU A 352 -2.05 5.12 10.72
N SER A 353 -3.28 4.71 10.43
CA SER A 353 -4.07 3.83 11.30
C SER A 353 -3.37 2.50 11.63
N CYS A 354 -2.59 1.95 10.71
CA CYS A 354 -1.83 0.72 10.92
C CYS A 354 -0.64 0.85 11.90
N THR A 355 -0.21 2.09 12.16
CA THR A 355 0.86 2.44 13.11
C THR A 355 0.30 3.04 14.39
N THR A 356 -0.65 3.97 14.31
CA THR A 356 -1.14 4.73 15.48
C THR A 356 -2.36 4.09 16.13
N GLY A 357 -3.12 3.25 15.39
CA GLY A 357 -4.40 2.73 15.85
C GLY A 357 -5.51 3.77 15.84
N ASP A 358 -5.22 4.97 15.34
CA ASP A 358 -6.23 5.99 15.09
C ASP A 358 -6.89 5.74 13.72
N TYR A 359 -8.16 5.37 13.77
CA TYR A 359 -9.01 5.16 12.59
C TYR A 359 -9.96 6.34 12.36
N GLY A 360 -9.66 7.53 12.89
CA GLY A 360 -10.48 8.73 12.74
C GLY A 360 -10.65 9.21 11.30
N CYS A 361 -9.80 8.74 10.37
CA CYS A 361 -9.99 8.97 8.94
C CYS A 361 -11.15 8.16 8.34
N PHE A 362 -11.62 7.11 9.02
CA PHE A 362 -12.79 6.31 8.60
C PHE A 362 -14.09 6.93 9.13
N LYS A 363 -15.20 6.72 8.42
CA LYS A 363 -16.54 7.17 8.85
C LYS A 363 -16.98 6.49 10.13
N TYR A 364 -16.65 5.20 10.25
CA TYR A 364 -16.91 4.40 11.43
C TYR A 364 -15.66 3.60 11.80
N LYS A 365 -15.38 3.54 13.10
CA LYS A 365 -14.27 2.76 13.62
C LYS A 365 -14.42 1.28 13.22
N PRO A 366 -13.43 0.70 12.52
CA PRO A 366 -13.49 -0.70 12.13
C PRO A 366 -13.52 -1.64 13.33
N LYS A 367 -14.20 -2.78 13.18
CA LYS A 367 -14.17 -3.87 14.16
C LYS A 367 -12.96 -4.78 13.88
N PHE A 368 -12.12 -4.97 14.89
CA PHE A 368 -10.98 -5.87 14.81
C PHE A 368 -11.45 -7.31 14.74
N ARG A 369 -11.14 -7.96 13.61
CA ARG A 369 -11.49 -9.36 13.40
C ARG A 369 -10.42 -10.26 14.00
N THR A 370 -10.89 -11.29 14.69
CA THR A 370 -10.09 -12.43 15.10
C THR A 370 -9.68 -13.27 13.89
N ARG A 371 -8.74 -14.19 14.11
CA ARG A 371 -8.25 -15.06 13.05
C ARG A 371 -9.33 -16.04 12.55
N GLU A 372 -10.23 -16.42 13.43
CA GLU A 372 -11.39 -17.27 13.12
C GLU A 372 -12.35 -16.51 12.20
N GLU A 373 -12.72 -15.29 12.57
CA GLU A 373 -13.59 -14.43 11.75
C GLU A 373 -13.01 -14.07 10.38
N MET A 374 -11.67 -14.02 10.24
CA MET A 374 -11.02 -13.79 8.95
C MET A 374 -10.94 -15.04 8.06
N LYS A 375 -11.00 -16.23 8.64
CA LYS A 375 -10.89 -17.50 7.90
C LYS A 375 -12.23 -18.08 7.44
N GLY A 376 -13.34 -17.53 7.93
CA GLY A 376 -14.69 -18.02 7.67
C GLY A 376 -15.10 -19.07 8.68
#